data_AF-A0A2R7QZ17-F1
#
_entry.id   AF-A0A2R7QZ17-F1
#
_cell.length_a   1.000
_cell.length_b   1.000
_cell.length_c   1.000
_cell.angle_alpha   90.00
_cell.angle_beta   90.00
_cell.angle_gamma   90.00
#
_symmetry.space_group_name_H-M   'P 1'
#
loop_
_entity.id
_entity.type
_entity.pdbx_description
1 polymer ?
#
loop_
_entity_poly.entity_id
_entity_poly.type
_entity_poly.pdbx_seq_one_letter_code
_entity_poly.pdbx_strand_id
1 'polypeptide(L)'
;MQIVLRCATAQQFLSFHEQQWLHGIDPAAHPWLAQLLHAPRGGIAPGELPTAMDELLACLALQDPTDPIIRRSGLRLLLLLATGQRHGQPVSWQHR
;
A
#
# COMPACT_ATOMS: atom_id res chain seq x y z
N MET A 1 3.28 -13.51 -16.84
CA MET A 1 2.97 -12.47 -15.83
C MET A 1 2.73 -13.06 -14.43
N GLN A 2 3.37 -14.17 -14.04
CA GLN A 2 3.22 -14.79 -12.69
C GLN A 2 4.42 -14.50 -11.76
N ILE A 3 5.58 -14.14 -12.32
CA ILE A 3 6.83 -13.96 -11.55
C ILE A 3 6.80 -12.67 -10.73
N VAL A 4 6.29 -11.57 -11.30
CA VAL A 4 6.19 -10.27 -10.60
C VAL A 4 5.24 -10.35 -9.39
N LEU A 5 4.11 -11.06 -9.55
CA LEU A 5 3.19 -11.35 -8.45
C LEU A 5 3.87 -12.18 -7.36
N ARG A 6 4.64 -13.21 -7.73
CA ARG A 6 5.37 -14.04 -6.76
C ARG A 6 6.38 -13.25 -5.91
N CYS A 7 7.10 -12.29 -6.50
CA CYS A 7 8.05 -11.47 -5.76
C CYS A 7 7.36 -10.47 -4.80
N ALA A 8 6.24 -9.87 -5.21
CA ALA A 8 5.44 -9.01 -4.33
C ALA A 8 4.82 -9.80 -3.17
N THR A 9 4.44 -11.07 -3.39
CA THR A 9 3.89 -11.95 -2.34
C THR A 9 4.93 -12.58 -1.42
N ALA A 10 6.21 -12.65 -1.82
CA ALA A 10 7.26 -13.29 -1.03
C ALA A 10 7.68 -12.45 0.19
N GLN A 11 7.57 -11.12 0.10
CA GLN A 11 7.79 -10.23 1.22
C GLN A 11 6.43 -9.69 1.69
N GLN A 12 5.87 -10.37 2.69
CA GLN A 12 4.59 -10.03 3.32
C GLN A 12 4.57 -8.64 3.97
N PHE A 13 5.74 -8.04 4.21
CA PHE A 13 5.90 -6.76 4.91
C PHE A 13 6.55 -5.71 4.01
N LEU A 14 6.24 -4.45 4.30
CA LEU A 14 6.93 -3.31 3.71
C LEU A 14 8.33 -3.17 4.33
N SER A 15 9.31 -2.78 3.52
CA SER A 15 10.64 -2.36 3.94
C SER A 15 10.59 -1.03 4.69
N PHE A 16 11.69 -0.68 5.38
CA PHE A 16 11.82 0.58 6.10
C PHE A 16 11.53 1.81 5.21
N HIS A 17 12.06 1.87 3.99
CA HIS A 17 11.81 2.99 3.08
C HIS A 17 10.36 3.05 2.59
N GLU A 18 9.73 1.90 2.37
CA GLU A 18 8.31 1.82 2.00
C GLU A 18 7.42 2.31 3.15
N GLN A 19 7.74 1.94 4.40
CA GLN A 19 7.04 2.43 5.59
C GLN A 19 7.28 3.93 5.80
N GLN A 20 8.52 4.39 5.68
CA GLN A 20 8.86 5.81 5.84
C GLN A 20 8.15 6.68 4.80
N TRP A 21 8.10 6.24 3.53
CA TRP A 21 7.33 6.91 2.49
C TRP A 21 5.84 6.96 2.83
N LEU A 22 5.27 5.82 3.21
CA LEU A 22 3.84 5.72 3.55
C LEU A 22 3.50 6.65 4.74
N HIS A 23 4.33 6.67 5.79
CA HIS A 23 4.20 7.60 6.91
C HIS A 23 4.46 9.07 6.56
N GLY A 24 5.12 9.35 5.43
CA GLY A 24 5.37 10.70 4.92
C GLY A 24 4.25 11.26 4.05
N ILE A 25 3.19 10.49 3.77
CA ILE A 25 2.03 10.97 3.01
C ILE A 25 1.31 12.04 3.81
N ASP A 26 1.01 13.17 3.16
CA ASP A 26 0.29 14.27 3.79
C ASP A 26 -1.12 13.82 4.18
N PRO A 27 -1.45 13.77 5.49
CA PRO A 27 -2.75 13.35 5.96
C PRO A 27 -3.87 14.34 5.60
N ALA A 28 -3.55 15.61 5.30
CA ALA A 28 -4.54 16.58 4.86
C ALA A 28 -4.99 16.31 3.42
N ALA A 29 -4.08 15.83 2.56
CA ALA A 29 -4.37 15.49 1.18
C ALA A 29 -5.03 14.11 1.04
N HIS A 30 -4.64 13.14 1.88
CA HIS A 30 -5.14 11.76 1.83
C HIS A 30 -5.64 11.28 3.21
N PRO A 31 -6.75 11.83 3.73
CA PRO A 31 -7.21 11.59 5.10
C PRO A 31 -7.60 10.14 5.36
N TRP A 32 -8.09 9.44 4.35
CA TRP A 32 -8.45 8.03 4.46
C TRP A 32 -7.19 7.14 4.55
N LEU A 33 -6.18 7.43 3.73
CA LEU A 33 -4.90 6.73 3.71
C LEU A 33 -4.11 6.97 5.03
N ALA A 34 -4.21 8.18 5.59
CA ALA A 34 -3.67 8.49 6.92
C ALA A 34 -4.36 7.74 8.06
N GLN A 35 -5.69 7.58 8.01
CA GLN A 35 -6.42 6.78 9.00
C GLN A 35 -5.95 5.32 8.99
N LEU A 36 -5.74 4.75 7.81
CA LEU A 36 -5.20 3.39 7.69
C LEU A 36 -3.78 3.25 8.25
N LEU A 37 -2.94 4.26 8.05
CA LEU A 37 -1.58 4.29 8.60
C LEU A 37 -1.54 4.30 10.12
N HIS A 38 -2.56 4.90 10.72
CA HIS A 38 -2.71 5.00 12.17
C HIS A 38 -3.55 3.86 12.76
N ALA A 39 -4.06 2.95 11.92
CA ALA A 39 -4.77 1.78 12.40
C ALA A 39 -3.80 0.87 13.19
N PRO A 40 -4.14 0.44 14.41
CA PRO A 40 -3.22 -0.20 15.37
C PRO A 40 -2.72 -1.61 14.98
N ARG A 41 -3.06 -2.07 13.77
CA ARG A 41 -2.61 -3.35 13.19
C ARG A 41 -2.16 -3.22 11.73
N GLY A 42 -2.11 -1.98 11.20
CA GLY A 42 -1.69 -1.66 9.85
C GLY A 42 -2.30 -2.56 8.79
N GLY A 43 -3.61 -2.81 8.89
CA GLY A 43 -4.28 -3.74 7.99
C GLY A 43 -5.66 -3.29 7.56
N ILE A 44 -6.03 -3.70 6.34
CA ILE A 44 -7.25 -3.28 5.65
C ILE A 44 -8.18 -4.48 5.52
N ALA A 45 -9.45 -4.28 5.87
CA ALA A 45 -10.47 -5.29 5.70
C ALA A 45 -10.77 -5.53 4.21
N PRO A 46 -11.15 -6.76 3.79
CA PRO A 46 -11.40 -7.06 2.38
C PRO A 46 -12.37 -6.11 1.66
N GLY A 47 -13.40 -5.63 2.37
CA GLY A 47 -14.39 -4.68 1.83
C GLY A 47 -13.86 -3.26 1.60
N GLU A 48 -12.75 -2.90 2.23
CA GLU A 48 -12.12 -1.57 2.15
C GLU A 48 -10.96 -1.53 1.16
N LEU A 49 -10.54 -2.69 0.62
CA LEU A 49 -9.43 -2.80 -0.33
C LEU A 49 -9.65 -2.03 -1.65
N PRO A 50 -10.85 -2.00 -2.27
CA PRO A 50 -11.06 -1.21 -3.48
C PRO A 50 -10.82 0.29 -3.23
N THR A 51 -11.42 0.83 -2.16
CA THR A 51 -11.21 2.22 -1.74
C THR A 51 -9.73 2.50 -1.46
N ALA A 52 -9.03 1.54 -0.84
CA ALA A 52 -7.60 1.68 -0.60
C ALA A 52 -6.76 1.79 -1.86
N MET A 53 -7.10 1.01 -2.87
CA MET A 53 -6.41 1.05 -4.15
C MET A 53 -6.67 2.37 -4.87
N ASP A 54 -7.91 2.87 -4.85
CA ASP A 54 -8.28 4.14 -5.48
C ASP A 54 -7.58 5.33 -4.82
N GLU A 55 -7.58 5.40 -3.48
CA GLU A 55 -6.87 6.43 -2.71
C GLU A 55 -5.36 6.38 -2.93
N LEU A 56 -4.78 5.17 -2.99
CA LEU A 56 -3.36 4.99 -3.28
C LEU A 56 -3.00 5.42 -4.71
N LEU A 57 -3.86 5.14 -5.69
CA LEU A 57 -3.68 5.61 -7.06
C LEU A 57 -3.75 7.14 -7.14
N ALA A 58 -4.72 7.75 -6.45
CA ALA A 58 -4.84 9.20 -6.38
C ALA A 58 -3.61 9.84 -5.72
N CYS A 59 -3.10 9.24 -4.63
CA CYS A 59 -1.86 9.67 -3.99
C CYS A 59 -0.67 9.58 -4.94
N LEU A 60 -0.49 8.44 -5.63
CA LEU A 60 0.64 8.24 -6.54
C LEU A 60 0.60 9.19 -7.76
N ALA A 61 -0.59 9.59 -8.20
CA ALA A 61 -0.75 10.54 -9.30
C ALA A 61 -0.24 11.95 -8.95
N LEU A 62 -0.15 12.30 -7.66
CA LEU A 62 0.34 13.60 -7.17
C LEU A 62 1.84 13.60 -6.83
N GLN A 63 2.48 12.43 -6.81
CA GLN A 63 3.89 12.29 -6.45
C GLN A 63 4.81 12.40 -7.66
N ASP A 64 6.11 12.64 -7.43
CA ASP A 64 7.11 12.66 -8.49
C ASP A 64 7.23 11.27 -9.15
N PRO A 65 6.86 11.12 -10.45
CA PRO A 65 6.91 9.84 -11.14
C PRO A 65 8.34 9.35 -11.41
N THR A 66 9.34 10.21 -11.24
CA THR A 66 10.76 9.88 -11.45
C THR A 66 11.43 9.29 -10.21
N ASP A 67 10.83 9.45 -9.01
CA ASP A 67 11.36 8.85 -7.79
C ASP A 67 11.20 7.32 -7.82
N PRO A 68 12.31 6.55 -7.88
CA PRO A 68 12.27 5.10 -7.97
C PRO A 68 11.73 4.45 -6.69
N ILE A 69 11.86 5.09 -5.54
CA ILE A 69 11.32 4.61 -4.26
C ILE A 69 9.80 4.72 -4.32
N ILE A 70 9.26 5.91 -4.58
CA ILE A 70 7.80 6.12 -4.64
C ILE A 70 7.16 5.18 -5.66
N ARG A 71 7.71 5.11 -6.87
CA ARG A 71 7.18 4.25 -7.93
C ARG A 71 7.18 2.78 -7.54
N ARG A 72 8.29 2.29 -6.98
CA ARG A 72 8.42 0.87 -6.57
C ARG A 72 7.53 0.56 -5.37
N SER A 73 7.54 1.40 -4.35
CA SER A 73 6.77 1.26 -3.11
C SER A 73 5.27 1.31 -3.39
N GLY A 74 4.82 2.28 -4.19
CA GLY A 74 3.44 2.43 -4.61
C GLY A 74 2.93 1.24 -5.41
N LEU A 75 3.66 0.81 -6.45
CA LEU A 75 3.29 -0.35 -7.24
C LEU A 75 3.22 -1.64 -6.41
N ARG A 76 4.15 -1.82 -5.48
CA ARG A 76 4.15 -2.97 -4.59
C ARG A 76 2.95 -2.98 -3.64
N LEU A 77 2.63 -1.84 -3.06
CA LEU A 77 1.44 -1.69 -2.22
C LEU A 77 0.16 -2.00 -3.01
N LEU A 78 0.02 -1.46 -4.22
CA LEU A 78 -1.10 -1.80 -5.10
C LEU A 78 -1.20 -3.30 -5.36
N LEU A 79 -0.08 -3.97 -5.62
CA LEU A 79 -0.06 -5.43 -5.80
C LEU A 79 -0.47 -6.17 -4.52
N LEU A 80 -0.02 -5.73 -3.35
CA LEU A 80 -0.38 -6.32 -2.07
C LEU A 80 -1.91 -6.21 -1.82
N LEU A 81 -2.47 -5.02 -2.05
CA LEU A 81 -3.92 -4.76 -1.93
C LEU A 81 -4.74 -5.58 -2.92
N ALA A 82 -4.34 -5.61 -4.19
CA ALA A 82 -5.01 -6.40 -5.23
C ALA A 82 -4.98 -7.91 -4.92
N THR A 83 -3.90 -8.39 -4.30
CA THR A 83 -3.78 -9.78 -3.88
C THR A 83 -4.74 -10.10 -2.73
N GLY A 84 -4.80 -9.23 -1.71
CA GLY A 84 -5.79 -9.35 -0.63
C GLY A 84 -7.22 -9.36 -1.16
N GLN A 85 -7.53 -8.46 -2.11
CA GLN A 85 -8.87 -8.34 -2.68
C GLN A 85 -9.25 -9.59 -3.45
N ARG A 86 -8.34 -10.11 -4.29
CA ARG A 86 -8.55 -11.34 -5.05
C ARG A 86 -8.83 -12.55 -4.15
N HIS A 87 -8.18 -12.62 -2.99
CA HIS A 87 -8.32 -13.74 -2.07
C HIS A 87 -9.37 -13.51 -0.97
N GLY A 88 -10.02 -12.33 -0.94
CA GLY A 88 -10.92 -11.94 0.14
C GLY A 88 -10.24 -11.91 1.51
N GLN A 89 -8.92 -11.69 1.54
CA GLN A 89 -8.10 -11.72 2.75
C GLN A 89 -7.74 -10.30 3.18
N PRO A 90 -7.71 -10.03 4.49
CA PRO A 90 -7.17 -8.78 4.98
C PRO A 90 -5.69 -8.69 4.63
N VAL A 91 -5.25 -7.47 4.31
CA VAL A 91 -3.84 -7.17 4.08
C VAL A 91 -3.28 -6.53 5.34
N SER A 92 -2.07 -6.88 5.75
CA SER A 92 -1.34 -6.18 6.82
C SER A 92 0.11 -5.99 6.42
N TRP A 93 0.68 -4.83 6.75
CA TRP A 93 2.05 -4.46 6.37
C TRP A 93 2.93 -3.96 7.52
N GLN A 94 2.38 -3.85 8.74
CA GLN A 94 3.14 -3.53 9.94
C GLN A 94 3.72 -4.81 10.55
N HIS A 95 5.01 -4.77 10.87
CA HIS A 95 5.62 -5.78 11.71
C HIS A 95 5.10 -5.57 13.15
N ARG A 96 4.68 -6.63 13.82
CA ARG A 96 4.57 -6.59 15.29
C ARG A 96 5.94 -6.38 15.90
#